data_AF-A0A838VPE3-F1
#
_entry.id   AF-A0A838VPE3-F1
#
_cell.length_a   1.000
_cell.length_b   1.000
_cell.length_c   1.000
_cell.angle_alpha   90.00
_cell.angle_beta   90.00
_cell.angle_gamma   90.00
#
_symmetry.space_group_name_H-M   'P 1'
#
loop_
_entity.id
_entity.type
_entity.pdbx_description
1 polymer ?
#
loop_
_entity_poly.entity_id
_entity_poly.type
_entity_poly.pdbx_seq_one_letter_code
_entity_poly.pdbx_strand_id
1 'polypeptide(L)'
;MFLLIENGAVELISSDALVFETDRNPYSDRQNFVRQVLQKARYFQSIDLNVTKKAQYIETHDKIKGVDALHIACAEVALADCFVTCDDRMIKRYSGTVAIKTPTLVGHSSNKRRKLGEVR
;
A
#
# COMPACT_ATOMS: atom_id res chain seq x y z
N MET A 1 -11.83 -8.90 -1.19
CA MET A 1 -10.99 -7.77 -1.66
C MET A 1 -11.23 -7.45 -3.14
N PHE A 2 -11.08 -8.40 -4.07
CA PHE A 2 -11.34 -8.17 -5.51
C PHE A 2 -12.70 -7.53 -5.82
N LEU A 3 -13.79 -8.08 -5.28
CA LEU A 3 -15.13 -7.52 -5.47
C LEU A 3 -15.26 -6.07 -4.95
N LEU A 4 -14.51 -5.70 -3.90
CA LEU A 4 -14.50 -4.33 -3.38
C LEU A 4 -13.82 -3.37 -4.36
N ILE A 5 -12.77 -3.81 -5.03
CA ILE A 5 -12.08 -3.03 -6.08
C ILE A 5 -13.01 -2.89 -7.28
N GLU A 6 -13.62 -3.98 -7.74
CA GLU A 6 -14.47 -3.99 -8.94
C GLU A 6 -15.75 -3.17 -8.76
N ASN A 7 -16.31 -3.15 -7.55
CA ASN A 7 -17.46 -2.31 -7.21
C ASN A 7 -17.09 -0.86 -6.84
N GLY A 8 -15.80 -0.49 -6.92
CA GLY A 8 -15.32 0.85 -6.59
C GLY A 8 -15.42 1.22 -5.10
N ALA A 9 -15.64 0.24 -4.21
CA ALA A 9 -15.68 0.46 -2.77
C ALA A 9 -14.29 0.71 -2.16
N VAL A 10 -13.24 0.24 -2.84
CA VAL A 10 -11.85 0.57 -2.52
C VAL A 10 -11.09 0.86 -3.81
N GLU A 11 -10.12 1.77 -3.73
CA GLU A 11 -9.22 2.08 -4.84
C GLU A 11 -7.87 1.43 -4.58
N LEU A 12 -7.30 0.82 -5.61
CA LEU A 12 -5.99 0.18 -5.52
C LEU A 12 -4.91 1.15 -5.98
N ILE A 13 -3.78 1.14 -5.25
CA ILE A 13 -2.54 1.81 -5.62
C ILE A 13 -1.52 0.73 -5.97
N SER A 14 -0.96 0.79 -7.18
CA SER A 14 0.19 -0.02 -7.59
C SER A 14 1.49 0.74 -7.35
N SER A 15 2.64 0.07 -7.33
CA SER A 15 3.94 0.72 -7.17
C SER A 15 5.05 0.01 -7.93
N ASP A 16 6.18 0.69 -8.13
CA ASP A 16 7.39 0.06 -8.69
C ASP A 16 7.86 -1.12 -7.83
N ALA A 17 7.68 -1.06 -6.50
CA ALA A 17 8.03 -2.16 -5.60
C ALA A 17 7.21 -3.44 -5.91
N LEU A 18 5.91 -3.29 -6.15
CA LEU A 18 5.04 -4.41 -6.55
C LEU A 18 5.41 -4.97 -7.93
N VAL A 19 5.74 -4.09 -8.89
CA VAL A 19 6.19 -4.51 -10.23
C VAL A 19 7.49 -5.29 -10.12
N PHE A 20 8.45 -4.78 -9.36
CA PHE A 20 9.75 -5.41 -9.13
C PHE A 20 9.64 -6.82 -8.53
N GLU A 21 8.80 -7.00 -7.51
CA GLU A 21 8.56 -8.34 -6.94
C GLU A 21 7.86 -9.26 -7.93
N THR A 22 6.91 -8.72 -8.70
CA THR A 22 6.19 -9.48 -9.73
C THR A 22 7.16 -9.97 -10.80
N ASP A 23 8.05 -9.12 -11.30
CA ASP A 23 9.05 -9.45 -12.33
C ASP A 23 10.03 -10.54 -11.87
N ARG A 24 10.26 -10.65 -10.55
CA ARG A 24 11.15 -11.65 -9.95
C ARG A 24 10.46 -12.95 -9.57
N ASN A 25 9.15 -13.06 -9.75
CA ASN A 25 8.43 -14.28 -9.46
C ASN A 25 8.76 -15.34 -10.53
N PRO A 26 9.28 -16.53 -10.18
CA PRO A 26 9.66 -17.52 -11.19
C PRO A 26 8.47 -18.17 -11.92
N TYR A 27 7.24 -17.97 -11.43
CA TYR A 27 6.04 -18.60 -11.98
C TYR A 27 5.25 -17.62 -12.87
N SER A 28 5.28 -17.84 -14.18
CA SER A 28 4.60 -16.97 -15.17
C SER A 28 3.12 -16.76 -14.91
N ASP A 29 2.40 -17.79 -14.45
CA ASP A 29 0.97 -17.69 -14.17
C ASP A 29 0.69 -16.73 -13.00
N ARG A 30 1.56 -16.75 -11.98
CA ARG A 30 1.49 -15.81 -10.86
C ARG A 30 1.82 -14.40 -11.31
N GLN A 31 2.83 -14.23 -12.17
CA GLN A 31 3.14 -12.92 -12.75
C GLN A 31 1.94 -12.35 -13.50
N ASN A 32 1.37 -13.14 -14.41
CA ASN A 32 0.23 -12.74 -15.23
C ASN A 32 -0.97 -12.35 -14.39
N PHE A 33 -1.30 -13.16 -13.38
CA PHE A 33 -2.37 -12.85 -12.45
C PHE A 33 -2.10 -11.53 -11.73
N VAL A 34 -0.94 -11.37 -11.08
CA VAL A 34 -0.63 -10.15 -10.33
C VAL A 34 -0.63 -8.91 -11.23
N ARG A 35 -0.07 -8.99 -12.44
CA ARG A 35 -0.12 -7.87 -13.41
C ARG A 35 -1.55 -7.47 -13.76
N GLN A 36 -2.46 -8.42 -13.96
CA GLN A 36 -3.88 -8.12 -14.19
C GLN A 36 -4.51 -7.40 -12.98
N VAL A 37 -4.12 -7.75 -11.76
CA VAL A 37 -4.55 -7.03 -10.55
C VAL A 37 -3.99 -5.61 -10.54
N LEU A 38 -2.69 -5.44 -10.78
CA LEU A 38 -2.03 -4.14 -10.77
C LEU A 38 -2.58 -3.20 -11.86
N GLN A 39 -3.00 -3.74 -13.00
CA GLN A 39 -3.67 -2.97 -14.07
C GLN A 39 -5.04 -2.41 -13.66
N LYS A 40 -5.68 -2.95 -12.61
CA LYS A 40 -6.91 -2.38 -12.03
C LYS A 40 -6.63 -1.23 -11.06
N ALA A 41 -5.36 -0.93 -10.76
CA ALA A 41 -5.01 0.17 -9.87
C ALA A 41 -5.37 1.52 -10.49
N ARG A 42 -5.98 2.39 -9.68
CA ARG A 42 -6.33 3.76 -10.09
C ARG A 42 -5.11 4.67 -10.08
N TYR A 43 -4.15 4.36 -9.21
CA TYR A 43 -2.92 5.14 -9.02
C TYR A 43 -1.69 4.26 -9.11
N PHE A 44 -0.59 4.86 -9.52
CA PHE A 44 0.73 4.23 -9.55
C PHE A 44 1.74 5.10 -8.80
N GLN A 45 2.45 4.51 -7.84
CA GLN A 45 3.50 5.15 -7.08
C GLN A 45 4.88 4.69 -7.56
N SER A 46 5.59 5.57 -8.26
CA SER A 46 6.97 5.32 -8.64
C SER A 46 7.92 5.47 -7.45
N ILE A 47 9.03 4.73 -7.45
CA ILE A 47 10.11 4.92 -6.48
C ILE A 47 10.98 6.09 -6.95
N ASP A 48 10.72 7.26 -6.37
CA ASP A 48 11.50 8.47 -6.56
C ASP A 48 12.40 8.78 -5.34
N LEU A 49 13.02 9.95 -5.33
CA LEU A 49 13.86 10.38 -4.20
C LEU A 49 13.08 10.51 -2.89
N ASN A 50 11.79 10.89 -2.94
CA ASN A 50 10.96 11.05 -1.75
C ASN A 50 10.64 9.68 -1.14
N VAL A 51 10.23 8.72 -1.97
CA VAL A 51 10.02 7.33 -1.56
C VAL A 51 11.31 6.72 -1.01
N THR A 52 12.44 6.96 -1.68
CA THR A 52 13.74 6.43 -1.24
C THR A 52 14.16 6.97 0.13
N LYS A 53 14.05 8.29 0.34
CA LYS A 53 14.32 8.92 1.65
C LYS A 53 13.38 8.40 2.73
N LYS A 54 12.09 8.23 2.39
CA LYS A 54 11.11 7.69 3.33
C LYS A 54 11.42 6.24 3.71
N ALA A 55 11.79 5.40 2.75
CA ALA A 55 12.18 4.02 3.02
C ALA A 55 13.38 3.97 3.96
N GLN A 56 14.44 4.74 3.69
CA GLN A 56 15.62 4.83 4.58
C GLN A 56 15.27 5.27 6.01
N TYR A 57 14.32 6.20 6.15
CA TYR A 57 13.79 6.60 7.45
C TYR A 57 13.13 5.40 8.17
N ILE A 58 12.24 4.68 7.49
CA ILE A 58 11.56 3.49 8.02
C ILE A 58 12.57 2.40 8.41
N GLU A 59 13.60 2.17 7.60
CA GLU A 59 14.67 1.22 7.93
C GLU A 59 15.38 1.57 9.23
N THR A 60 15.65 2.86 9.42
CA THR A 60 16.37 3.37 10.58
C THR A 60 15.52 3.31 11.85
N HIS A 61 14.26 3.71 11.76
CA HIS A 61 13.38 3.91 12.93
C HIS A 61 12.55 2.66 13.27
N ASP A 62 11.96 2.00 12.28
CA ASP A 62 11.07 0.85 12.49
C ASP A 62 11.79 -0.51 12.35
N LYS A 63 13.06 -0.50 11.90
CA LYS A 63 13.86 -1.70 11.64
C LYS A 63 13.17 -2.67 10.66
N ILE A 64 12.41 -2.13 9.71
CA ILE A 64 11.83 -2.83 8.55
C ILE A 64 12.76 -2.55 7.37
N LYS A 65 13.26 -3.55 6.64
CA LYS A 65 14.41 -3.38 5.73
C LYS A 65 14.08 -3.71 4.28
N GLY A 66 14.84 -3.13 3.37
CA GLY A 66 14.83 -3.45 1.95
C GLY A 66 13.49 -3.16 1.30
N VAL A 67 12.99 -4.14 0.56
CA VAL A 67 11.74 -4.01 -0.21
C VAL A 67 10.53 -3.77 0.70
N ASP A 68 10.50 -4.34 1.91
CA ASP A 68 9.42 -4.10 2.88
C ASP A 68 9.30 -2.62 3.24
N ALA A 69 10.43 -1.92 3.41
CA ALA A 69 10.45 -0.48 3.71
C ALA A 69 9.99 0.34 2.49
N LEU A 70 10.36 -0.09 1.27
CA LEU A 70 9.92 0.55 0.04
C LEU A 70 8.41 0.43 -0.16
N HIS A 71 7.80 -0.72 0.14
CA HIS A 71 6.35 -0.91 0.06
C HIS A 71 5.59 0.06 0.96
N ILE A 72 6.00 0.17 2.21
CA ILE A 72 5.38 1.10 3.16
C ILE A 72 5.63 2.55 2.75
N ALA A 73 6.86 2.88 2.33
CA ALA A 73 7.19 4.22 1.86
C ALA A 73 6.35 4.64 0.65
N CYS A 74 6.10 3.72 -0.30
CA CYS A 74 5.21 3.96 -1.42
C CYS A 74 3.79 4.28 -0.92
N ALA A 75 3.27 3.50 0.02
CA ALA A 75 1.93 3.73 0.57
C ALA A 75 1.82 5.08 1.31
N GLU A 76 2.84 5.47 2.08
CA GLU A 76 2.87 6.78 2.74
C GLU A 76 2.92 7.94 1.74
N VAL A 77 3.84 7.88 0.78
CA VAL A 77 4.04 8.97 -0.19
C VAL A 77 2.83 9.11 -1.10
N ALA A 78 2.19 8.00 -1.45
CA ALA A 78 0.94 8.00 -2.22
C ALA A 78 -0.28 8.43 -1.40
N LEU A 79 -0.12 8.72 -0.10
CA LEU A 79 -1.19 9.09 0.82
C LEU A 79 -2.30 8.03 0.88
N ALA A 80 -1.92 6.75 0.86
CA ALA A 80 -2.88 5.66 0.99
C ALA A 80 -3.58 5.72 2.35
N ASP A 81 -4.89 5.44 2.39
CA ASP A 81 -5.64 5.34 3.64
C ASP A 81 -5.14 4.18 4.52
N CYS A 82 -4.70 3.09 3.89
CA CYS A 82 -4.10 1.96 4.58
C CYS A 82 -3.17 1.14 3.67
N PHE A 83 -2.19 0.49 4.29
CA PHE A 83 -1.36 -0.55 3.68
C PHE A 83 -1.80 -1.91 4.22
N VAL A 84 -2.14 -2.82 3.30
CA VAL A 84 -2.69 -4.14 3.66
C VAL A 84 -1.60 -5.19 3.55
N THR A 85 -1.30 -5.88 4.63
CA THR A 85 -0.29 -6.95 4.67
C THR A 85 -0.68 -8.05 5.65
N CYS A 86 -0.14 -9.25 5.41
CA CYS A 86 -0.19 -10.36 6.37
C CYS A 86 1.12 -10.50 7.16
N ASP A 87 2.10 -9.62 6.94
CA ASP A 87 3.38 -9.68 7.64
C ASP A 87 3.27 -9.08 9.06
N ASP A 88 3.27 -9.97 10.05
CA ASP A 88 3.29 -9.65 11.47
C ASP A 88 4.40 -8.67 11.88
N ARG A 89 5.56 -8.74 11.23
CA ARG A 89 6.68 -7.85 11.52
C ARG A 89 6.34 -6.43 11.13
N MET A 90 5.75 -6.23 9.95
CA MET A 90 5.32 -4.89 9.50
C MET A 90 4.21 -4.36 10.42
N ILE A 91 3.22 -5.20 10.74
CA ILE A 91 2.10 -4.85 11.64
C ILE A 91 2.58 -4.42 13.02
N LYS A 92 3.58 -5.10 13.59
CA LYS A 92 4.05 -4.85 14.96
C LYS A 92 5.07 -3.73 15.06
N ARG A 93 5.88 -3.51 14.02
CA ARG A 93 7.04 -2.60 14.10
C ARG A 93 6.76 -1.24 13.50
N TYR A 94 5.89 -1.16 12.51
CA TYR A 94 5.68 0.08 11.80
C TYR A 94 4.97 1.10 12.68
N SER A 95 5.55 2.31 12.78
CA SER A 95 5.05 3.38 13.64
C SER A 95 4.75 4.69 12.90
N GLY A 96 4.70 4.64 11.56
CA GLY A 96 4.44 5.81 10.73
C GLY A 96 2.96 6.18 10.58
N THR A 97 2.65 6.93 9.53
CA THR A 97 1.37 7.63 9.32
C THR A 97 0.32 6.81 8.57
N VAL A 98 0.73 5.90 7.68
CA VAL A 98 -0.22 5.01 6.99
C VAL A 98 -0.74 3.91 7.93
N ALA A 99 -2.04 3.69 7.95
CA ALA A 99 -2.61 2.62 8.76
C ALA A 99 -2.22 1.24 8.21
N ILE A 100 -1.66 0.35 9.04
CA ILE A 100 -1.41 -1.04 8.64
C ILE A 100 -2.62 -1.90 8.97
N LYS A 101 -3.11 -2.67 8.00
CA LYS A 101 -4.27 -3.56 8.18
C LYS A 101 -3.98 -4.97 7.68
N THR A 102 -4.61 -5.95 8.32
CA THR A 102 -4.72 -7.29 7.75
C THR A 102 -5.89 -7.35 6.75
N PRO A 103 -5.89 -8.27 5.77
CA PRO A 103 -6.97 -8.37 4.79
C PRO A 103 -8.38 -8.57 5.40
N THR A 104 -8.48 -9.18 6.58
CA THR A 104 -9.76 -9.39 7.29
C THR A 104 -10.37 -8.11 7.84
N LEU A 105 -9.59 -7.03 7.96
CA LEU A 105 -10.02 -5.74 8.49
C LEU A 105 -10.37 -4.72 7.38
N VAL A 106 -10.22 -5.10 6.12
CA VAL A 106 -10.53 -4.23 4.96
C VAL A 106 -12.01 -4.37 4.60
N GLY A 107 -12.76 -3.27 4.63
CA GLY A 107 -14.21 -3.23 4.32
C GLY A 107 -15.11 -2.82 5.49
N HIS A 108 -14.58 -2.69 6.70
CA HIS A 108 -15.29 -2.06 7.82
C HIS A 108 -15.19 -0.54 7.69
N SER A 109 -16.11 0.08 6.94
CA SER A 109 -16.20 1.54 6.83
C SER A 109 -16.56 2.16 8.18
N SER A 110 -15.59 2.71 8.90
CA SER A 110 -15.87 3.79 9.85
C SER A 110 -16.16 5.05 9.05
N ASN A 111 -17.42 5.22 8.67
CA ASN A 111 -17.91 6.43 8.03
C ASN A 111 -17.79 7.61 9.02
N LYS A 112 -16.67 8.33 8.98
CA LYS A 112 -16.53 9.63 9.61
C LYS A 112 -16.24 10.68 8.54
N ARG A 113 -17.23 10.92 7.68
CA ARG A 113 -17.33 12.18 6.94
C ARG A 113 -17.28 13.32 7.96
N ARG A 114 -16.13 13.99 8.07
CA ARG A 114 -16.01 15.30 8.71
C ARG A 114 -16.80 16.29 7.84
N LYS A 115 -18.08 16.49 8.16
CA LYS A 115 -18.75 17.76 7.84
C LYS A 115 -18.13 18.82 8.74
N LEU A 116 -17.23 19.63 8.20
CA LEU A 116 -16.97 20.95 8.75
C LEU A 116 -16.47 21.84 7.62
N GLY A 117 -17.33 22.75 7.17
CA GLY A 117 -17.03 23.66 6.08
C GLY A 117 -18.25 24.36 5.50
N GLU A 118 -19.20 24.81 6.33
CA GLU A 118 -20.00 25.99 6.01
C GLU A 118 -19.48 27.10 6.92
N VAL A 119 -18.68 27.98 6.33
CA VAL A 119 -18.28 29.26 6.90
C VAL A 119 -18.60 30.30 5.84
N ARG A 120 -19.54 31.18 6.21
CA ARG A 120 -20.03 32.41 5.58
C ARG A 120 -21.22 32.27 4.64
#